data_AF-A0A8S0SMZ0-F1
#
_entry.id   AF-A0A8S0SMZ0-F1
#
_cell.length_a   1.000
_cell.length_b   1.000
_cell.length_c   1.000
_cell.angle_alpha   90.00
_cell.angle_beta   90.00
_cell.angle_gamma   90.00
#
_symmetry.space_group_name_H-M   'P 1'
#
loop_
_entity.id
_entity.type
_entity.pdbx_description
1 polymer ?
#
loop_
_entity_poly.entity_id
_entity_poly.type
_entity_poly.pdbx_seq_one_letter_code
_entity_poly.pdbx_strand_id
1 'polypeptide(L)'
;MIGWGNDGCVLDGKYLHMRCCAHIINLIVCEGLREAHDSIVSICNAVKYVKPTPVRYEKLKECATKEKIESKSLVFLDMPTRWNSTHLMLEAALKYQKAFA
;
A
#
# COMPACT_ATOMS: atom_id res chain seq x y z
N MET A 1 -29.85 -28.95 2.31
CA MET A 1 -28.57 -28.93 3.06
C MET A 1 -27.84 -30.21 2.72
N ILE A 2 -26.81 -30.15 1.89
CA ILE A 2 -26.00 -31.34 1.56
C ILE A 2 -25.00 -31.47 2.71
N GLY A 3 -25.19 -32.47 3.57
CA GLY A 3 -24.24 -32.83 4.62
C GLY A 3 -23.00 -33.42 3.97
N TRP A 4 -21.87 -32.71 4.08
CA TRP A 4 -20.58 -33.30 3.75
C TRP A 4 -20.22 -34.22 4.92
N GLY A 5 -20.41 -35.53 4.71
CA GLY A 5 -19.85 -36.55 5.60
C GLY A 5 -18.33 -36.45 5.61
N ASN A 6 -17.72 -36.64 6.78
CA ASN A 6 -16.29 -36.43 7.05
C ASN A 6 -15.36 -37.48 6.39
N ASP A 7 -15.88 -38.29 5.47
CA ASP A 7 -15.29 -39.57 5.06
C ASP A 7 -14.18 -39.44 4.01
N GLY A 8 -13.74 -38.22 3.67
CA GLY A 8 -12.76 -37.96 2.61
C GLY A 8 -11.53 -37.15 3.00
N CYS A 9 -11.47 -36.58 4.22
CA CYS A 9 -10.34 -35.75 4.65
C CYS A 9 -9.35 -36.53 5.51
N VAL A 10 -8.07 -36.51 5.13
CA VAL A 10 -6.97 -37.06 5.94
C VAL A 10 -7.02 -36.45 7.35
N LEU A 11 -6.99 -37.29 8.38
CA LEU A 11 -7.07 -36.88 9.79
C LEU A 11 -8.27 -35.98 10.10
N ASP A 12 -9.45 -36.27 9.51
CA ASP A 12 -10.69 -35.55 9.77
C ASP A 12 -10.62 -34.04 9.44
N GLY A 13 -9.71 -33.67 8.54
CA GLY A 13 -9.46 -32.26 8.20
C GLY A 13 -8.77 -31.46 9.31
N LYS A 14 -8.23 -32.11 10.36
CA LYS A 14 -7.55 -31.46 11.51
C LYS A 14 -6.46 -30.46 11.11
N TYR A 15 -5.85 -30.63 9.93
CA TYR A 15 -4.78 -29.79 9.41
C TYR A 15 -5.14 -29.08 8.10
N LEU A 16 -6.42 -29.07 7.72
CA LEU A 16 -6.88 -28.40 6.50
C LEU A 16 -6.93 -26.88 6.71
N HIS A 17 -5.81 -26.21 6.49
CA HIS A 17 -5.72 -24.75 6.53
C HIS A 17 -5.49 -24.18 5.13
N MET A 18 -6.56 -23.73 4.48
CA MET A 18 -6.48 -23.03 3.19
C MET A 18 -6.41 -21.52 3.41
N ARG A 19 -5.36 -20.88 2.87
CA ARG A 19 -5.25 -19.42 2.86
C ARG A 19 -6.07 -18.86 1.70
N CYS A 20 -6.75 -17.73 1.91
CA CYS A 20 -7.45 -17.06 0.81
C CYS A 20 -6.45 -16.50 -0.21
N CYS A 21 -6.84 -16.42 -1.48
CA CYS A 21 -5.97 -15.89 -2.54
C CYS A 21 -5.50 -14.46 -2.25
N ALA A 22 -6.35 -13.62 -1.64
CA ALA A 22 -5.99 -12.27 -1.23
C ALA A 22 -4.82 -12.27 -0.22
N HIS A 23 -4.80 -13.22 0.72
CA HIS A 23 -3.71 -13.37 1.68
C HIS A 23 -2.43 -13.89 1.00
N ILE A 24 -2.55 -14.85 0.08
CA ILE A 24 -1.40 -15.34 -0.71
C ILE A 24 -0.78 -14.19 -1.53
N ILE A 25 -1.59 -13.39 -2.22
CA ILE A 25 -1.12 -12.23 -2.99
C ILE A 25 -0.43 -11.22 -2.06
N ASN A 26 -1.02 -10.92 -0.90
CA ASN A 26 -0.40 -10.00 0.05
C ASN A 26 1.00 -10.49 0.48
N LEU A 27 1.19 -11.78 0.74
CA LEU A 27 2.51 -12.34 1.07
C LEU A 27 3.53 -12.18 -0.07
N ILE A 28 3.12 -12.49 -1.30
CA ILE A 28 3.99 -12.37 -2.49
C ILE A 28 4.42 -10.91 -2.68
N VAL A 29 3.46 -9.98 -2.64
CA VAL A 29 3.75 -8.55 -2.84
C VAL A 29 4.60 -8.00 -1.70
N CYS A 30 4.30 -8.33 -0.44
CA CYS A 30 5.11 -7.89 0.69
C CYS A 30 6.56 -8.36 0.59
N GLU A 31 6.81 -9.61 0.14
CA GLU A 31 8.18 -10.09 -0.06
C GLU A 31 8.86 -9.36 -1.22
N GLY A 32 8.16 -9.14 -2.34
CA GLY A 32 8.71 -8.38 -3.47
C GLY A 32 9.04 -6.92 -3.13
N LEU A 33 8.29 -6.29 -2.22
CA LEU A 33 8.56 -4.93 -1.76
C LEU A 33 9.76 -4.84 -0.79
N ARG A 34 10.26 -5.97 -0.28
CA ARG A 34 11.36 -6.00 0.70
C ARG A 34 12.67 -5.43 0.14
N GLU A 35 12.94 -5.65 -1.15
CA GLU A 35 14.14 -5.13 -1.82
C GLU A 35 14.15 -3.60 -1.91
N ALA A 36 12.97 -2.97 -1.98
CA ALA A 36 12.80 -1.52 -2.06
C ALA A 36 12.38 -0.90 -0.72
N HIS A 37 12.49 -1.63 0.39
CA HIS A 37 11.92 -1.23 1.68
C HIS A 37 12.39 0.16 2.11
N ASP A 38 13.70 0.43 2.05
CA ASP A 38 14.26 1.71 2.50
C ASP A 38 13.75 2.90 1.66
N SER A 39 13.62 2.71 0.34
CA SER A 39 13.04 3.71 -0.55
C SER A 39 11.56 3.96 -0.24
N ILE A 40 10.80 2.89 0.01
CA ILE A 40 9.38 2.97 0.38
C ILE A 40 9.22 3.71 1.72
N VAL A 41 10.05 3.40 2.71
CA VAL A 41 10.04 4.06 4.02
C VAL A 41 10.39 5.54 3.88
N SER A 42 11.38 5.88 3.06
CA SER A 42 11.76 7.27 2.78
C SER A 42 10.60 8.07 2.18
N ILE A 43 9.93 7.53 1.15
CA ILE A 43 8.74 8.14 0.54
C ILE A 43 7.62 8.25 1.58
N CYS A 44 7.36 7.19 2.35
CA CYS A 44 6.36 7.19 3.40
C CYS A 44 6.60 8.29 4.43
N ASN A 45 7.85 8.54 4.81
CA ASN A 45 8.23 9.61 5.74
C ASN A 45 8.00 11.00 5.15
N ALA A 46 8.32 11.21 3.87
CA ALA A 46 8.01 12.46 3.17
C ALA A 46 6.49 12.72 3.15
N VAL A 47 5.69 11.70 2.85
CA VAL A 47 4.22 11.79 2.89
C VAL A 47 3.70 12.06 4.29
N LYS A 48 4.21 11.35 5.31
CA LYS A 48 3.90 11.56 6.74
C LYS A 48 4.22 12.98 7.19
N TYR A 49 5.24 13.61 6.62
CA TYR A 49 5.62 14.97 6.98
C TYR A 49 4.64 16.01 6.44
N VAL A 50 4.22 15.88 5.17
CA VAL A 50 3.39 16.90 4.47
C VAL A 50 1.91 16.77 4.77
N LYS A 51 1.38 15.55 4.89
CA LYS A 51 -0.06 15.28 4.95
C LYS A 51 -0.78 15.81 6.22
N PRO A 52 -0.24 15.67 7.44
CA PRO A 52 -1.00 15.98 8.66
C PRO A 52 -1.26 17.48 8.87
N THR A 53 -0.42 18.36 8.34
CA THR A 53 -0.49 19.80 8.60
C THR A 53 -0.99 20.53 7.35
N PRO A 54 -2.11 21.29 7.42
CA PRO A 54 -2.63 22.05 6.28
C PRO A 54 -1.58 22.97 5.65
N VAL A 55 -0.79 23.66 6.48
CA VAL A 55 0.28 24.57 6.01
C VAL A 55 1.32 23.85 5.15
N ARG A 56 1.73 22.63 5.54
CA ARG A 56 2.71 21.85 4.77
C ARG A 56 2.09 21.28 3.49
N TYR A 57 0.84 20.89 3.57
CA TYR A 57 0.10 20.38 2.43
C TYR A 57 -0.16 21.46 1.37
N GLU A 58 -0.50 22.68 1.78
CA GLU A 58 -0.65 23.82 0.85
C GLU A 58 0.69 24.19 0.19
N LYS A 59 1.80 24.17 0.93
CA LYS A 59 3.14 24.35 0.33
C LYS A 59 3.45 23.31 -0.74
N LEU A 60 3.10 22.03 -0.51
CA LEU A 60 3.25 20.99 -1.53
C LEU A 60 2.41 21.30 -2.77
N LYS A 61 1.17 21.78 -2.60
CA LYS A 61 0.33 22.20 -3.73
C LYS A 61 0.92 23.36 -4.50
N GLU A 62 1.46 24.36 -3.81
CA GLU A 62 2.15 25.49 -4.46
C GLU A 62 3.34 25.01 -5.30
N CYS A 63 4.16 24.09 -4.76
CA CYS A 63 5.24 23.46 -5.52
C CYS A 63 4.71 22.69 -6.72
N ALA A 64 3.63 21.91 -6.56
CA ALA A 64 3.00 21.18 -7.64
C ALA A 64 2.47 22.10 -8.75
N THR A 65 1.90 23.27 -8.39
CA THR A 65 1.47 24.29 -9.35
C THR A 65 2.66 24.88 -10.11
N LYS A 66 3.77 25.19 -9.42
CA LYS A 66 5.01 25.70 -10.07
C LYS A 66 5.59 24.69 -11.06
N GLU A 67 5.56 23.41 -10.70
CA GLU A 67 6.02 22.30 -11.53
C GLU A 67 5.00 21.87 -12.61
N LYS A 68 3.87 22.58 -12.72
CA LYS A 68 2.78 22.30 -13.69
C LYS A 68 2.25 20.86 -13.60
N ILE A 69 2.16 20.33 -12.39
CA ILE A 69 1.64 18.99 -12.13
C ILE A 69 0.11 19.03 -12.15
N GLU A 70 -0.50 18.51 -13.21
CA GLU A 70 -1.95 18.35 -13.30
C GLU A 70 -2.40 17.07 -12.59
N SER A 71 -2.44 17.10 -11.25
CA SER A 71 -2.97 15.99 -10.47
C SER A 71 -3.96 16.46 -9.41
N LYS A 72 -5.16 15.85 -9.44
CA LYS A 72 -6.17 15.95 -8.37
C LYS A 72 -5.98 14.87 -7.30
N SER A 73 -4.96 14.02 -7.45
CA SER A 73 -4.73 12.89 -6.55
C SER A 73 -4.27 13.38 -5.19
N LEU A 74 -4.85 12.85 -4.12
CA LEU A 74 -4.37 13.13 -2.77
C LEU A 74 -3.18 12.23 -2.47
N VAL A 75 -2.23 12.73 -1.69
CA VAL A 75 -1.14 11.89 -1.19
C VAL A 75 -1.68 11.01 -0.06
N PHE A 76 -1.61 9.69 -0.23
CA PHE A 76 -2.14 8.71 0.74
C PHE A 76 -1.06 8.23 1.69
N LEU A 77 -1.43 7.99 2.94
CA LEU A 77 -0.50 7.40 3.91
C LEU A 77 -0.46 5.89 3.68
N ASP A 78 0.73 5.31 3.69
CA ASP A 78 0.87 3.85 3.67
C ASP A 78 0.29 3.21 4.94
N MET A 79 -0.34 2.04 4.76
CA MET A 79 -0.76 1.12 5.81
C MET A 79 0.01 -0.19 5.62
N PRO A 80 1.08 -0.44 6.40
CA PRO A 80 2.03 -1.53 6.15
C PRO A 80 1.43 -2.94 6.06
N THR A 81 0.25 -3.15 6.63
CA THR A 81 -0.47 -4.43 6.62
C THR A 81 -1.30 -4.66 5.36
N ARG A 82 -1.35 -3.70 4.43
CA ARG A 82 -2.14 -3.77 3.19
C ARG A 82 -1.29 -3.32 2.00
N TRP A 83 -0.86 -4.25 1.17
CA TRP A 83 -0.04 -3.92 -0.01
C TRP A 83 -0.68 -2.85 -0.93
N ASN A 84 -2.02 -2.85 -1.04
CA ASN A 84 -2.77 -1.87 -1.83
C ASN A 84 -2.48 -0.42 -1.43
N SER A 85 -2.31 -0.13 -0.13
CA SER A 85 -2.04 1.25 0.31
C SER A 85 -0.65 1.70 -0.06
N THR A 86 0.33 0.79 -0.02
CA THR A 86 1.69 1.08 -0.44
C THR A 86 1.70 1.45 -1.92
N HIS A 87 1.00 0.65 -2.74
CA HIS A 87 0.85 0.94 -4.17
C HIS A 87 0.23 2.32 -4.43
N LEU A 88 -0.91 2.64 -3.78
CA LEU A 88 -1.58 3.93 -3.95
C LEU A 88 -0.72 5.11 -3.46
N MET A 89 0.03 4.95 -2.37
CA MET A 89 0.98 5.96 -1.89
C MET A 89 2.07 6.21 -2.93
N LEU A 90 2.69 5.14 -3.44
CA LEU A 90 3.78 5.25 -4.42
C LEU A 90 3.28 5.87 -5.74
N GLU A 91 2.11 5.46 -6.22
CA GLU A 91 1.51 6.01 -7.42
C GLU A 91 1.22 7.52 -7.28
N ALA A 92 0.70 7.95 -6.13
CA ALA A 92 0.49 9.36 -5.84
C ALA A 92 1.82 10.12 -5.69
N ALA A 93 2.77 9.59 -4.91
CA ALA A 93 4.07 10.23 -4.69
C ALA A 93 4.85 10.42 -5.99
N LEU A 94 4.78 9.46 -6.92
CA LEU A 94 5.39 9.56 -8.24
C LEU A 94 4.82 10.74 -9.06
N LYS A 95 3.50 10.97 -9.00
CA LYS A 95 2.87 12.13 -9.67
C LYS A 95 3.36 13.46 -9.10
N TYR A 96 3.69 13.50 -7.81
CA TYR A 96 4.21 14.68 -7.11
C TYR A 96 5.74 14.73 -7.02
N GLN A 97 6.48 13.82 -7.70
CA GLN A 97 7.93 13.67 -7.53
C GLN A 97 8.69 14.99 -7.63
N LYS A 98 8.38 15.82 -8.64
CA LYS A 98 9.03 17.13 -8.82
C LYS A 98 8.68 18.14 -7.73
N ALA A 99 7.50 18.04 -7.13
CA ALA A 99 7.10 18.91 -6.03
C ALA A 99 7.72 18.52 -4.69
N PHE A 100 8.28 17.31 -4.59
CA PHE A 100 9.05 16.83 -3.43
C PHE A 100 10.57 17.07 -3.54
N ALA A 101 11.05 17.52 -4.71
CA ALA A 101 12.46 17.86 -4.94
C ALA A 101 12.85 19.17 -4.24
#